data_AF-A0A150Q7J5-F1
#
_entry.id   AF-A0A150Q7J5-F1
#
_cell.length_a   1.000
_cell.length_b   1.000
_cell.length_c   1.000
_cell.angle_alpha   90.00
_cell.angle_beta   90.00
_cell.angle_gamma   90.00
#
_symmetry.space_group_name_H-M   'P 1'
#
loop_
_entity.id
_entity.type
_entity.pdbx_description
1 polymer ?
#
loop_
_entity_poly.entity_id
_entity_poly.type
_entity_poly.pdbx_seq_one_letter_code
_entity_poly.pdbx_strand_id
1 'polypeptide(L)'
;MRSFAFTGSVGGGLLFLSVVGAACTGPSTGTAGGGVVAGEECVSSDEGGSTPAPTFPGSGLSGAGDPITSALDPLSCGGRGRFTPVEETAEIDCYYANGDQTTPMAFVERVVEIAEGEELVHVRLTLNPAFVDNTYGETAIGWGGGEQLGDAPKPGDAPKPGDAPKPGDAPKPKGHKGHTFKDLVGSDKAQFQITDGTGALVLDFFVDYLSADEAKPSGYGSLGVLGGEGKMLLGDASAIVAATTSLDRDLNACGYGGYTVDSPATDENYTPNAESPDWDYRVVYDVWLSASAFGAAGFGDATISYVHASPSKYPSDTLTVTPGPCQSTCEDDDPPGGDEGEDPGEDPGEDPGEGETCSESGAECAANSDCCWASDVCSNGVCQPFDIPR
;
A
#
# COMPACT_ATOMS: atom_id res chain seq x y z
N MET A 1 1.67 -49.53 -31.79
CA MET A 1 1.35 -50.43 -30.67
C MET A 1 0.46 -49.66 -29.70
N ARG A 2 -0.83 -50.06 -29.63
CA ARG A 2 -1.91 -49.84 -28.60
C ARG A 2 -2.12 -48.38 -28.11
N SER A 3 -3.16 -47.59 -28.47
CA SER A 3 -4.65 -47.76 -28.41
C SER A 3 -5.13 -48.06 -26.97
N PHE A 4 -6.06 -47.35 -26.31
CA PHE A 4 -7.43 -46.95 -26.69
C PHE A 4 -8.00 -45.81 -25.80
N ALA A 5 -8.99 -45.09 -26.33
CA ALA A 5 -9.96 -44.28 -25.59
C ALA A 5 -10.98 -45.16 -24.83
N PHE A 6 -11.55 -44.65 -23.73
CA PHE A 6 -12.90 -45.05 -23.29
C PHE A 6 -13.62 -43.91 -22.56
N THR A 7 -14.77 -43.56 -23.12
CA THR A 7 -15.91 -42.86 -22.53
C THR A 7 -16.49 -43.63 -21.33
N GLY A 8 -16.86 -42.92 -20.26
CA GLY A 8 -17.58 -43.51 -19.12
C GLY A 8 -18.44 -42.47 -18.41
N SER A 9 -19.70 -42.37 -18.84
CA SER A 9 -20.80 -41.76 -18.08
C SER A 9 -21.22 -42.70 -16.95
N VAL A 10 -21.20 -42.22 -15.71
CA VAL A 10 -21.96 -42.82 -14.60
C VAL A 10 -22.59 -41.69 -13.80
N GLY A 11 -23.92 -41.66 -13.82
CA GLY A 11 -24.72 -40.86 -12.89
C GLY A 11 -24.87 -41.54 -11.54
N GLY A 12 -25.24 -40.74 -10.54
CA GLY A 12 -25.46 -41.15 -9.15
C GLY A 12 -24.46 -40.44 -8.23
N GLY A 13 -24.85 -39.68 -7.22
CA GLY A 13 -26.15 -39.36 -6.69
C GLY A 13 -25.97 -38.24 -5.67
N LEU A 14 -27.01 -37.45 -5.49
CA LEU A 14 -27.12 -36.48 -4.40
C LEU A 14 -26.87 -37.18 -3.06
N LEU A 15 -25.93 -36.65 -2.28
CA LEU A 15 -25.81 -36.92 -0.86
C LEU A 15 -25.70 -35.58 -0.16
N PHE A 16 -26.84 -35.06 0.28
CA PHE A 16 -26.94 -33.97 1.23
C PHE A 16 -26.35 -34.44 2.57
N LEU A 17 -25.23 -33.85 2.98
CA LEU A 17 -24.78 -33.90 4.37
C LEU A 17 -25.10 -32.55 5.00
N SER A 18 -26.23 -32.49 5.69
CA SER A 18 -26.59 -31.40 6.59
C SER A 18 -25.74 -31.49 7.85
N VAL A 19 -24.74 -30.60 7.99
CA VAL A 19 -24.09 -30.35 9.26
C VAL A 19 -24.83 -29.22 9.96
N VAL A 20 -25.52 -29.59 11.03
CA VAL A 20 -26.08 -28.68 12.02
C VAL A 20 -24.95 -28.34 12.99
N GLY A 21 -24.46 -27.10 12.95
CA GLY A 21 -23.42 -26.57 13.84
C GLY A 21 -23.92 -25.31 14.53
N ALA A 22 -23.85 -25.30 15.85
CA ALA A 22 -24.55 -24.42 16.78
C ALA A 22 -24.25 -22.91 16.64
N ALA A 23 -25.32 -22.11 16.70
CA ALA A 23 -25.25 -20.70 17.04
C ALA A 23 -24.90 -20.54 18.53
N CYS A 24 -23.85 -19.77 18.82
CA CYS A 24 -23.57 -19.27 20.16
C CYS A 24 -24.04 -17.81 20.25
N THR A 25 -25.26 -17.63 20.76
CA THR A 25 -25.74 -16.34 21.27
C THR A 25 -25.26 -16.16 22.71
N GLY A 26 -24.49 -15.10 22.96
CA GLY A 26 -24.16 -14.61 24.30
C GLY A 26 -24.68 -13.17 24.47
N PRO A 27 -25.38 -12.83 25.57
CA PRO A 27 -26.00 -11.53 25.77
C PRO A 27 -25.02 -10.54 26.42
N SER A 28 -25.02 -9.29 25.99
CA SER A 28 -24.51 -8.18 26.82
C SER A 28 -25.55 -7.08 26.91
N THR A 29 -25.76 -6.68 28.16
CA THR A 29 -26.80 -5.79 28.66
C THR A 29 -26.19 -4.48 29.15
N GLY A 30 -26.85 -3.37 28.83
CA GLY A 30 -26.73 -2.09 29.54
C GLY A 30 -25.88 -1.06 28.80
N THR A 31 -26.13 0.25 28.86
CA THR A 31 -27.15 1.04 29.55
C THR A 31 -27.12 2.41 28.87
N ALA A 32 -28.29 2.93 28.47
CA ALA A 32 -28.41 4.29 27.99
C ALA A 32 -28.29 5.29 29.16
N GLY A 33 -27.41 6.28 29.02
CA GLY A 33 -27.31 7.42 29.92
C GLY A 33 -26.67 8.60 29.19
N GLY A 34 -27.50 9.56 28.77
CA GLY A 34 -27.04 10.80 28.14
C GLY A 34 -26.46 11.78 29.15
N GLY A 35 -25.47 12.56 28.69
CA GLY A 35 -24.91 13.70 29.38
C GLY A 35 -24.12 14.54 28.38
N VAL A 36 -24.67 15.70 28.01
CA VAL A 36 -24.02 16.71 27.18
C VAL A 36 -23.07 17.49 28.09
N VAL A 37 -21.77 17.46 27.81
CA VAL A 37 -20.78 18.35 28.43
C VAL A 37 -19.84 18.81 27.34
N ALA A 38 -19.83 20.12 27.11
CA ALA A 38 -18.90 20.81 26.22
C ALA A 38 -17.55 20.97 26.93
N GLY A 39 -16.47 20.67 26.20
CA GLY A 39 -15.09 20.74 26.66
C GLY A 39 -14.30 19.56 26.08
N GLU A 40 -13.86 19.68 24.82
CA GLU A 40 -12.95 18.72 24.19
C GLU A 40 -11.56 18.85 24.82
N GLU A 41 -11.31 18.01 25.83
CA GLU A 41 -9.97 17.54 26.17
C GLU A 41 -9.78 16.21 25.43
N CYS A 42 -8.66 16.07 24.71
CA CYS A 42 -8.29 14.83 24.03
C CYS A 42 -8.07 13.72 25.05
N VAL A 43 -9.13 12.95 25.35
CA VAL A 43 -9.00 11.67 26.04
C VAL A 43 -8.44 10.70 25.03
N SER A 44 -7.22 10.19 25.27
CA SER A 44 -6.71 9.01 24.58
C SER A 44 -7.70 7.87 24.78
N SER A 45 -8.57 7.66 23.80
CA SER A 45 -9.43 6.50 23.73
C SER A 45 -8.54 5.30 23.45
N ASP A 46 -8.28 4.50 24.49
CA ASP A 46 -7.75 3.13 24.44
C ASP A 46 -8.70 2.15 23.69
N GLU A 47 -9.51 2.63 22.75
CA GLU A 47 -10.23 1.79 21.80
C GLU A 47 -9.32 1.58 20.60
N GLY A 48 -8.91 0.33 20.36
CA GLY A 48 -7.95 -0.11 19.34
C GLY A 48 -8.19 0.42 17.94
N GLY A 49 -7.81 1.68 17.70
CA GLY A 49 -7.73 2.30 16.39
C GLY A 49 -6.49 1.77 15.71
N SER A 50 -6.68 0.94 14.68
CA SER A 50 -5.57 0.52 13.82
C SER A 50 -4.90 1.77 13.24
N THR A 51 -3.58 1.86 13.38
CA THR A 51 -2.80 2.93 12.73
C THR A 51 -3.04 2.87 11.23
N PRO A 52 -3.46 3.97 10.57
CA PRO A 52 -3.65 3.97 9.13
C PRO A 52 -2.34 3.62 8.41
N ALA A 53 -2.45 2.84 7.34
CA ALA A 53 -1.31 2.48 6.50
C ALA A 53 -0.58 3.74 6.00
N PRO A 54 0.76 3.71 5.83
CA PRO A 54 1.42 4.74 5.05
C PRO A 54 0.82 4.80 3.65
N THR A 55 0.54 6.00 3.16
CA THR A 55 0.08 6.18 1.79
C THR A 55 1.27 6.42 0.88
N PHE A 56 1.50 5.52 -0.07
CA PHE A 56 2.41 5.77 -1.19
C PHE A 56 1.62 6.28 -2.40
N PRO A 57 2.16 7.27 -3.15
CA PRO A 57 1.49 7.78 -4.34
C PRO A 57 1.41 6.72 -5.44
N GLY A 58 0.53 6.93 -6.40
CA GLY A 58 0.49 6.14 -7.64
C GLY A 58 -0.38 4.90 -7.61
N SER A 59 -1.33 4.78 -6.68
CA SER A 59 -2.29 3.67 -6.65
C SER A 59 -3.34 3.66 -7.78
N GLY A 60 -3.34 4.68 -8.64
CA GLY A 60 -4.43 4.89 -9.59
C GLY A 60 -5.78 5.13 -8.91
N LEU A 61 -6.86 4.91 -9.67
CA LEU A 61 -8.26 5.00 -9.24
C LEU A 61 -8.93 3.64 -9.02
N SER A 62 -8.16 2.55 -9.10
CA SER A 62 -8.66 1.18 -8.96
C SER A 62 -9.19 0.85 -7.56
N GLY A 63 -8.84 1.67 -6.55
CA GLY A 63 -9.04 1.34 -5.15
C GLY A 63 -7.93 0.47 -4.55
N ALA A 64 -6.89 0.10 -5.33
CA ALA A 64 -5.73 -0.64 -4.80
C ALA A 64 -4.92 0.16 -3.77
N GLY A 65 -5.12 1.49 -3.70
CA GLY A 65 -4.53 2.38 -2.71
C GLY A 65 -5.25 2.42 -1.37
N ASP A 66 -6.49 1.92 -1.31
CA ASP A 66 -7.22 1.80 -0.07
C ASP A 66 -6.54 0.74 0.81
N PRO A 67 -6.56 0.90 2.15
CA PRO A 67 -6.13 -0.15 3.06
C PRO A 67 -6.79 -1.48 2.68
N ILE A 68 -6.10 -2.60 2.87
CA ILE A 68 -6.71 -3.89 2.52
C ILE A 68 -8.02 -4.03 3.28
N THR A 69 -9.10 -3.99 2.50
CA THR A 69 -10.40 -4.43 2.97
C THR A 69 -10.52 -5.84 2.45
N SER A 70 -11.00 -6.75 3.29
CA SER A 70 -11.43 -8.06 2.84
C SER A 70 -12.26 -7.89 1.56
N ALA A 71 -12.10 -8.78 0.61
CA ALA A 71 -12.77 -8.76 -0.70
C ALA A 71 -12.02 -8.22 -1.90
N LEU A 72 -10.71 -8.11 -1.85
CA LEU A 72 -9.96 -7.96 -3.10
C LEU A 72 -9.91 -9.29 -3.83
N ASP A 73 -10.62 -9.38 -4.95
CA ASP A 73 -10.50 -10.54 -5.84
C ASP A 73 -9.11 -10.47 -6.51
N PRO A 74 -8.27 -11.52 -6.43
CA PRO A 74 -6.94 -11.55 -7.04
C PRO A 74 -6.96 -11.30 -8.55
N LEU A 75 -8.12 -11.44 -9.20
CA LEU A 75 -8.31 -11.21 -10.63
C LEU A 75 -9.10 -9.93 -10.95
N SER A 76 -9.33 -9.06 -9.96
CA SER A 76 -10.01 -7.78 -10.15
C SER A 76 -9.05 -6.62 -10.38
N CYS A 77 -9.52 -5.60 -11.08
CA CYS A 77 -8.85 -4.31 -11.20
C CYS A 77 -9.12 -3.42 -9.96
N GLY A 78 -8.78 -3.92 -8.76
CA GLY A 78 -8.98 -3.20 -7.48
C GLY A 78 -10.44 -3.04 -7.02
N GLY A 79 -11.42 -3.45 -7.83
CA GLY A 79 -12.82 -3.45 -7.46
C GLY A 79 -13.11 -4.35 -6.25
N ARG A 80 -14.04 -3.91 -5.39
CA ARG A 80 -14.54 -4.74 -4.28
C ARG A 80 -15.20 -6.02 -4.84
N GLY A 81 -14.61 -7.16 -4.51
CA GLY A 81 -15.11 -8.50 -4.77
C GLY A 81 -16.25 -8.91 -3.82
N ARG A 82 -16.59 -10.20 -3.82
CA ARG A 82 -17.73 -10.78 -3.08
C ARG A 82 -17.39 -11.26 -1.65
N PHE A 83 -16.23 -10.93 -1.12
CA PHE A 83 -15.79 -11.46 0.17
C PHE A 83 -16.36 -10.62 1.32
N THR A 84 -16.36 -11.20 2.52
CA THR A 84 -16.86 -10.54 3.74
C THR A 84 -15.75 -10.54 4.77
N PRO A 85 -15.44 -9.39 5.41
CA PRO A 85 -14.38 -9.33 6.42
C PRO A 85 -14.74 -10.19 7.61
N VAL A 86 -13.74 -10.90 8.13
CA VAL A 86 -13.82 -11.45 9.50
C VAL A 86 -13.35 -10.40 10.49
N GLU A 87 -12.28 -9.68 10.14
CA GLU A 87 -11.77 -8.52 10.88
C GLU A 87 -11.78 -7.29 9.98
N GLU A 88 -12.26 -6.15 10.50
CA GLU A 88 -12.40 -4.90 9.72
C GLU A 88 -11.12 -4.06 9.70
N THR A 89 -10.14 -4.39 10.55
CA THR A 89 -8.88 -3.65 10.68
C THR A 89 -7.70 -4.50 10.21
N ALA A 90 -7.05 -4.06 9.14
CA ALA A 90 -5.76 -4.63 8.76
C ALA A 90 -4.71 -4.32 9.83
N GLU A 91 -3.86 -5.30 10.15
CA GLU A 91 -2.63 -5.04 10.89
C GLU A 91 -1.53 -4.61 9.90
N ILE A 92 -0.65 -3.72 10.35
CA ILE A 92 0.31 -3.06 9.46
C ILE A 92 1.70 -3.02 10.10
N ASP A 93 2.71 -3.43 9.34
CA ASP A 93 4.12 -3.27 9.71
C ASP A 93 4.89 -2.49 8.65
N CYS A 94 5.71 -1.55 9.11
CA CYS A 94 6.52 -0.70 8.25
C CYS A 94 7.98 -1.17 8.23
N TYR A 95 8.61 -1.02 7.07
CA TYR A 95 9.96 -1.50 6.82
C TYR A 95 10.85 -0.35 6.41
N TYR A 96 11.97 -0.22 7.11
CA TYR A 96 12.87 0.91 7.00
C TYR A 96 14.24 0.46 6.52
N ALA A 97 14.90 1.26 5.66
CA ALA A 97 16.26 0.96 5.20
C ALA A 97 17.32 1.67 6.07
N ASN A 98 18.44 0.98 6.30
CA ASN A 98 19.69 1.57 6.79
C ASN A 98 19.60 2.42 8.09
N GLY A 99 18.62 2.16 8.94
CA GLY A 99 18.44 2.89 10.21
C GLY A 99 17.74 4.25 10.08
N ASP A 100 17.28 4.63 8.88
CA ASP A 100 16.37 5.76 8.70
C ASP A 100 14.95 5.31 9.00
N GLN A 101 14.41 5.75 10.15
CA GLN A 101 13.07 5.39 10.60
C GLN A 101 12.00 6.42 10.20
N THR A 102 12.32 7.37 9.33
CA THR A 102 11.40 8.48 8.98
C THR A 102 10.54 8.17 7.76
N THR A 103 11.10 7.45 6.78
CA THR A 103 10.37 7.12 5.55
C THR A 103 10.35 5.60 5.37
N PRO A 104 9.17 4.95 5.44
CA PRO A 104 9.09 3.53 5.17
C PRO A 104 9.42 3.26 3.70
N MET A 105 10.30 2.28 3.47
CA MET A 105 10.66 1.78 2.15
C MET A 105 9.66 0.75 1.64
N ALA A 106 8.91 0.14 2.55
CA ALA A 106 7.79 -0.73 2.27
C ALA A 106 6.88 -0.79 3.50
N PHE A 107 5.67 -1.27 3.32
CA PHE A 107 4.82 -1.72 4.41
C PHE A 107 4.11 -3.02 4.02
N VAL A 108 3.75 -3.79 5.04
CA VAL A 108 2.92 -4.98 4.91
C VAL A 108 1.60 -4.71 5.59
N GLU A 109 0.51 -5.07 4.91
CA GLU A 109 -0.82 -5.14 5.48
C GLU A 109 -1.25 -6.61 5.55
N ARG A 110 -1.99 -6.99 6.59
CA ARG A 110 -2.55 -8.33 6.75
C ARG A 110 -3.95 -8.30 7.34
N VAL A 111 -4.83 -9.15 6.79
CA VAL A 111 -6.22 -9.30 7.23
C VAL A 111 -6.66 -10.75 7.12
N VAL A 112 -7.50 -11.19 8.06
CA VAL A 112 -8.20 -12.46 7.97
C VAL A 112 -9.55 -12.26 7.29
N GLU A 113 -9.82 -13.04 6.25
CA GLU A 113 -11.06 -12.95 5.47
C GLU A 113 -11.67 -14.33 5.18
N ILE A 114 -12.96 -14.36 4.84
CA ILE A 114 -13.62 -15.58 4.37
C ILE A 114 -13.89 -15.48 2.87
N ALA A 115 -13.38 -16.47 2.14
CA ALA A 115 -13.49 -16.65 0.70
C ALA A 115 -14.16 -17.98 0.40
N GLU A 116 -15.32 -17.98 -0.26
CA GLU A 116 -16.03 -19.21 -0.66
C GLU A 116 -16.27 -20.23 0.48
N GLY A 117 -16.30 -19.76 1.73
CA GLY A 117 -16.45 -20.61 2.92
C GLY A 117 -15.14 -21.13 3.53
N GLU A 118 -14.00 -20.73 2.97
CA GLU A 118 -12.67 -20.96 3.52
C GLU A 118 -12.14 -19.69 4.18
N GLU A 119 -11.49 -19.85 5.33
CA GLU A 119 -10.80 -18.77 6.03
C GLU A 119 -9.40 -18.60 5.42
N LEU A 120 -9.11 -17.39 4.99
CA LEU A 120 -7.86 -17.00 4.36
C LEU A 120 -7.19 -15.88 5.14
N VAL A 121 -5.87 -15.82 5.04
CA VAL A 121 -5.08 -14.64 5.42
C VAL A 121 -4.60 -13.98 4.13
N HIS A 122 -5.04 -12.75 3.90
CA HIS A 122 -4.55 -11.92 2.81
C HIS A 122 -3.41 -11.06 3.34
N VAL A 123 -2.23 -11.19 2.73
CA VAL A 123 -1.05 -10.39 3.01
C VAL A 123 -0.71 -9.56 1.77
N ARG A 124 -0.56 -8.25 1.95
CA ARG A 124 -0.13 -7.32 0.91
C ARG A 124 1.20 -6.71 1.29
N LEU A 125 2.17 -6.72 0.38
CA LEU A 125 3.39 -5.95 0.45
C LEU A 125 3.32 -4.80 -0.56
N THR A 126 3.45 -3.57 -0.09
CA THR A 126 3.55 -2.38 -0.93
C THR A 126 4.93 -1.76 -0.79
N LEU A 127 5.64 -1.60 -1.91
CA LEU A 127 6.95 -0.95 -1.94
C LEU A 127 6.81 0.56 -2.20
N ASN A 128 7.71 1.34 -1.61
CA ASN A 128 7.77 2.78 -1.83
C ASN A 128 8.25 3.05 -3.28
N PRO A 129 7.51 3.85 -4.09
CA PRO A 129 7.92 4.21 -5.45
C PRO A 129 9.28 4.92 -5.56
N ALA A 130 9.79 5.48 -4.47
CA ALA A 130 11.16 5.99 -4.39
C ALA A 130 12.21 4.87 -4.52
N PHE A 131 11.89 3.63 -4.14
CA PHE A 131 12.74 2.46 -4.33
C PHE A 131 12.59 1.83 -5.71
N VAL A 132 11.35 1.49 -6.08
CA VAL A 132 10.98 0.81 -7.32
C VAL A 132 9.51 1.10 -7.63
N ASP A 133 9.18 1.25 -8.90
CA ASP A 133 7.81 1.51 -9.38
C ASP A 133 7.55 0.82 -10.73
N ASN A 134 6.30 0.87 -11.19
CA ASN A 134 5.85 0.36 -12.49
C ASN A 134 5.92 1.43 -13.60
N THR A 135 6.87 2.37 -13.54
CA THR A 135 7.08 3.35 -14.62
C THR A 135 8.29 2.96 -15.46
N TYR A 136 8.06 2.54 -16.70
CA TYR A 136 9.11 2.01 -17.58
C TYR A 136 8.98 2.52 -19.00
N GLY A 137 10.01 2.27 -19.81
CA GLY A 137 10.12 2.73 -21.18
C GLY A 137 10.40 4.23 -21.25
N GLU A 138 9.85 4.90 -22.26
CA GLU A 138 9.98 6.34 -22.45
C GLU A 138 9.26 7.16 -21.35
N THR A 139 8.33 6.53 -20.63
CA THR A 139 7.54 7.15 -19.54
C THR A 139 8.11 6.93 -18.15
N ALA A 140 9.28 6.29 -18.02
CA ALA A 140 9.90 6.03 -16.74
C ALA A 140 10.24 7.34 -15.98
N ILE A 141 9.86 7.44 -14.70
CA ILE A 141 10.15 8.62 -13.87
C ILE A 141 11.11 8.29 -12.72
N GLY A 142 12.09 9.15 -12.47
CA GLY A 142 13.07 8.96 -11.39
C GLY A 142 14.14 7.87 -11.64
N TRP A 143 14.17 7.25 -12.82
CA TRP A 143 15.13 6.20 -13.22
C TRP A 143 16.40 6.74 -13.92
N GLY A 144 16.87 7.92 -13.51
CA GLY A 144 18.20 8.47 -13.79
C GLY A 144 18.79 8.28 -15.21
N GLY A 145 18.38 9.10 -16.19
CA GLY A 145 18.90 9.02 -17.57
C GLY A 145 19.13 10.34 -18.31
N GLY A 146 19.22 11.49 -17.66
CA GLY A 146 19.43 12.78 -18.32
C GLY A 146 18.74 13.92 -17.57
N GLU A 147 19.21 15.14 -17.79
CA GLU A 147 18.64 16.38 -17.23
C GLU A 147 17.11 16.33 -17.21
N GLN A 148 16.55 16.57 -16.03
CA GLN A 148 15.14 16.93 -15.86
C GLN A 148 14.84 18.00 -16.92
N LEU A 149 13.87 17.75 -17.80
CA LEU A 149 13.39 18.72 -18.80
C LEU A 149 12.79 19.91 -18.03
N GLY A 150 13.66 20.81 -17.58
CA GLY A 150 13.34 21.93 -16.68
C GLY A 150 14.58 22.65 -16.16
N ASP A 151 15.68 21.96 -15.93
CA ASP A 151 16.87 22.55 -15.32
C ASP A 151 17.99 22.81 -16.34
N ALA A 152 17.86 23.91 -17.07
CA ALA A 152 19.02 24.50 -17.73
C ALA A 152 20.04 24.94 -16.65
N PRO A 153 21.34 24.59 -16.77
CA PRO A 153 22.33 24.98 -15.77
C PRO A 153 22.42 26.51 -15.67
N LYS A 154 22.24 27.07 -14.47
CA LYS A 154 22.63 28.46 -14.22
C LYS A 154 24.16 28.55 -14.34
N PRO A 155 24.71 29.55 -15.05
CA PRO A 155 26.16 29.73 -15.14
C PRO A 155 26.75 30.03 -13.75
N GLY A 156 27.38 29.03 -13.11
CA GLY A 156 28.04 29.20 -11.81
C GLY A 156 28.34 27.92 -11.03
N ASP A 157 27.64 26.82 -11.28
CA ASP A 157 27.67 25.63 -10.43
C ASP A 157 28.77 24.63 -10.77
N ALA A 158 30.03 25.09 -10.81
CA ALA A 158 31.17 24.18 -10.77
C ALA A 158 31.43 23.73 -9.31
N PRO A 159 31.50 22.43 -9.00
CA PRO A 159 31.79 21.96 -7.64
C PRO A 159 33.20 22.36 -7.20
N LYS A 160 33.33 22.89 -5.97
CA LYS A 160 34.64 23.07 -5.33
C LYS A 160 35.15 21.71 -4.82
N PRO A 161 36.43 21.35 -5.04
CA PRO A 161 36.99 20.13 -4.45
C PRO A 161 37.09 20.28 -2.93
N GLY A 162 36.33 19.49 -2.16
CA GLY A 162 36.49 19.43 -0.70
C GLY A 162 35.26 19.08 0.14
N ASP A 163 34.06 19.01 -0.44
CA ASP A 163 32.86 18.73 0.35
C ASP A 163 32.76 17.22 0.66
N ALA A 164 33.11 16.84 1.88
CA ALA A 164 32.84 15.52 2.44
C ALA A 164 31.33 15.41 2.79
N PRO A 165 30.69 14.24 2.63
CA PRO A 165 29.28 14.05 3.00
C PRO A 165 29.06 14.22 4.51
N LYS A 166 27.96 14.88 4.91
CA LYS A 166 27.53 14.94 6.31
C LYS A 166 26.85 13.62 6.71
N PRO A 167 27.02 13.14 7.96
CA PRO A 167 26.22 12.04 8.48
C PRO A 167 24.75 12.48 8.61
N GLY A 168 23.83 11.79 7.93
CA GLY A 168 22.38 12.07 7.99
C GLY A 168 21.70 12.24 6.63
N ASP A 169 22.45 12.32 5.53
CA ASP A 169 21.86 12.38 4.20
C ASP A 169 21.51 10.95 3.73
N ALA A 170 20.21 10.63 3.67
CA ALA A 170 19.74 9.43 2.98
C ALA A 170 20.30 9.43 1.53
N PRO A 171 20.67 8.26 0.97
CA PRO A 171 21.21 8.21 -0.38
C PRO A 171 20.21 8.79 -1.39
N LYS A 172 20.53 9.94 -1.98
CA LYS A 172 19.76 10.48 -3.12
C LYS A 172 19.74 9.44 -4.25
N PRO A 173 18.60 9.20 -4.91
CA PRO A 173 18.50 8.24 -5.99
C PRO A 173 19.52 8.59 -7.07
N LYS A 174 20.43 7.64 -7.31
CA LYS A 174 21.36 7.62 -8.44
C LYS A 174 21.14 6.30 -9.16
N GLY A 175 19.88 6.09 -9.56
CA GLY A 175 19.43 4.86 -10.20
C GLY A 175 20.17 4.56 -11.50
N HIS A 176 19.99 3.34 -11.97
CA HIS A 176 20.47 2.88 -13.28
C HIS A 176 19.90 3.73 -14.41
N LYS A 177 20.57 3.76 -15.58
CA LYS A 177 20.10 4.53 -16.73
C LYS A 177 18.89 3.86 -17.39
N GLY A 178 17.71 4.38 -17.07
CA GLY A 178 16.44 3.91 -17.61
C GLY A 178 15.88 2.71 -16.85
N HIS A 179 14.63 2.39 -17.15
CA HIS A 179 13.90 1.24 -16.65
C HIS A 179 12.99 0.78 -17.78
N THR A 180 13.06 -0.49 -18.15
CA THR A 180 12.33 -1.06 -19.29
C THR A 180 11.38 -2.13 -18.80
N PHE A 181 10.33 -2.41 -19.57
CA PHE A 181 9.40 -3.50 -19.25
C PHE A 181 10.11 -4.84 -19.01
N LYS A 182 11.19 -5.10 -19.75
CA LYS A 182 11.96 -6.35 -19.61
C LYS A 182 12.75 -6.45 -18.31
N ASP A 183 13.02 -5.34 -17.66
CA ASP A 183 13.70 -5.37 -16.38
C ASP A 183 12.77 -5.88 -15.28
N LEU A 184 11.45 -5.67 -15.43
CA LEU A 184 10.43 -6.21 -14.53
C LEU A 184 10.09 -7.68 -14.82
N VAL A 185 10.31 -8.14 -16.06
CA VAL A 185 10.01 -9.51 -16.49
C VAL A 185 11.16 -10.44 -16.16
N GLY A 186 10.92 -11.40 -15.26
CA GLY A 186 11.87 -12.47 -14.99
C GLY A 186 13.07 -12.07 -14.11
N SER A 187 12.93 -11.01 -13.32
CA SER A 187 13.93 -10.51 -12.38
C SER A 187 13.41 -10.39 -10.95
N ASP A 188 12.32 -9.64 -10.79
CA ASP A 188 11.90 -9.08 -9.50
C ASP A 188 11.07 -10.07 -8.67
N LYS A 189 11.31 -10.05 -7.35
CA LYS A 189 10.66 -10.95 -6.39
C LYS A 189 10.71 -10.41 -4.98
N ALA A 190 9.75 -10.84 -4.16
CA ALA A 190 9.73 -10.58 -2.72
C ALA A 190 9.68 -11.90 -1.94
N GLN A 191 10.39 -11.94 -0.79
CA GLN A 191 10.35 -13.07 0.15
C GLN A 191 9.34 -12.81 1.26
N PHE A 192 8.46 -13.77 1.48
CA PHE A 192 7.49 -13.78 2.56
C PHE A 192 7.83 -14.89 3.55
N GLN A 193 7.94 -14.52 4.83
CA GLN A 193 8.16 -15.44 5.93
C GLN A 193 6.97 -15.38 6.88
N ILE A 194 6.23 -16.48 6.96
CA ILE A 194 4.97 -16.56 7.70
C ILE A 194 5.14 -17.45 8.93
N THR A 195 4.71 -16.95 10.08
CA THR A 195 4.70 -17.67 11.35
C THR A 195 3.29 -18.04 11.80
N ASP A 196 3.17 -19.11 12.57
CA ASP A 196 1.93 -19.42 13.29
C ASP A 196 1.81 -18.63 14.60
N GLY A 197 0.67 -18.73 15.30
CA GLY A 197 0.43 -18.03 16.56
C GLY A 197 1.33 -18.43 17.73
N THR A 198 2.23 -19.41 17.55
CA THR A 198 3.31 -19.72 18.50
C THR A 198 4.63 -19.03 18.17
N GLY A 199 4.70 -18.33 17.03
CA GLY A 199 5.90 -17.71 16.47
C GLY A 199 6.78 -18.68 15.68
N ALA A 200 6.31 -19.89 15.37
CA ALA A 200 7.07 -20.84 14.57
C ALA A 200 6.95 -20.49 13.08
N LEU A 201 8.07 -20.41 12.36
CA LEU A 201 8.08 -20.24 10.91
C LEU A 201 7.47 -21.47 10.23
N VAL A 202 6.37 -21.27 9.50
CA VAL A 202 5.61 -22.35 8.84
C VAL A 202 5.62 -22.27 7.32
N LEU A 203 5.69 -21.06 6.77
CA LEU A 203 5.86 -20.83 5.33
C LEU A 203 7.02 -19.87 5.10
N ASP A 204 7.84 -20.15 4.08
CA ASP A 204 8.88 -19.25 3.60
C ASP A 204 8.94 -19.40 2.07
N PHE A 205 8.73 -18.32 1.33
CA PHE A 205 8.64 -18.40 -0.12
C PHE A 205 8.94 -17.07 -0.81
N PHE A 206 9.37 -17.16 -2.07
CA PHE A 206 9.44 -16.04 -3.00
C PHE A 206 8.18 -16.01 -3.87
N VAL A 207 7.70 -14.80 -4.15
CA VAL A 207 6.66 -14.53 -5.15
C VAL A 207 7.29 -13.88 -6.37
N ASP A 208 7.02 -14.44 -7.54
CA ASP A 208 7.35 -13.90 -8.86
C ASP A 208 6.64 -12.56 -9.11
N TYR A 209 7.35 -11.53 -9.55
CA TYR A 209 6.71 -10.26 -9.83
C TYR A 209 5.91 -10.29 -11.14
N LEU A 210 6.59 -10.60 -12.23
CA LEU A 210 6.03 -10.75 -13.56
C LEU A 210 6.90 -11.67 -14.41
N SER A 211 6.28 -12.62 -15.08
CA SER A 211 6.93 -13.55 -15.99
C SER A 211 6.14 -13.69 -17.30
N ALA A 212 6.77 -14.25 -18.32
CA ALA A 212 6.06 -14.61 -19.55
C ALA A 212 5.02 -15.71 -19.25
N ASP A 213 3.77 -15.48 -19.66
CA ASP A 213 2.66 -16.41 -19.47
C ASP A 213 1.69 -16.31 -20.66
N GLU A 214 1.80 -17.26 -21.60
CA GLU A 214 0.94 -17.32 -22.78
C GLU A 214 -0.54 -17.61 -22.43
N ALA A 215 -0.85 -18.02 -21.20
CA ALA A 215 -2.23 -18.20 -20.76
C ALA A 215 -2.92 -16.86 -20.43
N LYS A 216 -2.14 -15.78 -20.24
CA LYS A 216 -2.65 -14.46 -19.88
C LYS A 216 -2.93 -13.60 -21.12
N PRO A 217 -3.96 -12.73 -21.09
CA PRO A 217 -4.29 -11.86 -22.23
C PRO A 217 -3.13 -10.99 -22.71
N SER A 218 -2.30 -10.48 -21.81
CA SER A 218 -1.12 -9.67 -22.15
C SER A 218 0.08 -10.50 -22.63
N GLY A 219 0.06 -11.82 -22.43
CA GLY A 219 1.22 -12.70 -22.59
C GLY A 219 2.18 -12.69 -21.40
N TYR A 220 1.84 -11.98 -20.32
CA TYR A 220 2.62 -11.87 -19.09
C TYR A 220 1.72 -11.99 -17.86
N GLY A 221 2.26 -12.45 -16.74
CA GLY A 221 1.56 -12.49 -15.46
C GLY A 221 2.48 -12.94 -14.33
N SER A 222 2.05 -12.74 -13.08
CA SER A 222 2.74 -13.34 -11.95
C SER A 222 2.48 -14.84 -11.96
N LEU A 223 3.56 -15.63 -11.86
CA LEU A 223 3.50 -17.08 -11.72
C LEU A 223 3.50 -17.53 -10.25
N GLY A 224 3.30 -16.58 -9.32
CA GLY A 224 3.16 -16.82 -7.90
C GLY A 224 4.41 -17.46 -7.29
N VAL A 225 4.25 -18.58 -6.58
CA VAL A 225 5.34 -19.32 -5.91
C VAL A 225 5.82 -20.55 -6.68
N LEU A 226 5.22 -20.84 -7.84
CA LEU A 226 5.40 -22.09 -8.59
C LEU A 226 6.10 -21.91 -9.95
N GLY A 227 6.28 -20.67 -10.40
CA GLY A 227 6.95 -20.36 -11.67
C GLY A 227 7.69 -19.02 -11.61
N GLY A 228 8.35 -18.69 -12.72
CA GLY A 228 9.20 -17.49 -12.79
C GLY A 228 10.30 -17.53 -11.74
N GLU A 229 10.41 -16.46 -10.95
CA GLU A 229 11.33 -16.37 -9.82
C GLU A 229 10.69 -16.80 -8.50
N GLY A 230 9.40 -17.11 -8.54
CA GLY A 230 8.62 -17.66 -7.44
C GLY A 230 9.12 -19.01 -7.00
N LYS A 231 9.19 -19.22 -5.68
CA LYS A 231 9.70 -20.47 -5.12
C LYS A 231 9.32 -20.67 -3.66
N MET A 232 8.83 -21.86 -3.32
CA MET A 232 8.75 -22.31 -1.92
C MET A 232 10.13 -22.66 -1.35
N LEU A 233 10.46 -22.11 -0.18
CA LEU A 233 11.64 -22.44 0.62
C LEU A 233 11.28 -23.33 1.82
N LEU A 234 10.10 -23.11 2.41
CA LEU A 234 9.52 -23.88 3.50
C LEU A 234 7.99 -23.95 3.35
N GLY A 235 7.40 -25.07 3.76
CA GLY A 235 5.95 -25.25 3.78
C GLY A 235 5.39 -25.96 2.55
N ASP A 236 4.07 -26.08 2.50
CA ASP A 236 3.33 -26.66 1.38
C ASP A 236 2.84 -25.54 0.46
N ALA A 237 3.16 -25.63 -0.84
CA ALA A 237 2.73 -24.64 -1.82
C ALA A 237 1.20 -24.53 -1.94
N SER A 238 0.47 -25.60 -1.61
CA SER A 238 -0.99 -25.60 -1.61
C SER A 238 -1.60 -24.72 -0.51
N ALA A 239 -0.81 -24.29 0.47
CA ALA A 239 -1.22 -23.27 1.43
C ALA A 239 -1.36 -21.89 0.77
N ILE A 240 -0.71 -21.64 -0.37
CA ILE A 240 -0.82 -20.40 -1.14
C ILE A 240 -1.99 -20.56 -2.12
N VAL A 241 -3.15 -20.03 -1.73
CA VAL A 241 -4.41 -20.16 -2.50
C VAL A 241 -4.36 -19.29 -3.75
N ALA A 242 -3.79 -18.09 -3.64
CA ALA A 242 -3.56 -17.18 -4.75
C ALA A 242 -2.35 -16.28 -4.49
N ALA A 243 -1.74 -15.80 -5.56
CA ALA A 243 -0.75 -14.75 -5.54
C ALA A 243 -0.90 -13.91 -6.82
N THR A 244 -0.80 -12.58 -6.69
CA THR A 244 -0.77 -11.65 -7.83
C THR A 244 0.07 -10.43 -7.49
N THR A 245 0.25 -9.56 -8.47
CA THR A 245 1.03 -8.32 -8.34
C THR A 245 0.30 -7.16 -8.99
N SER A 246 0.68 -5.93 -8.64
CA SER A 246 0.11 -4.75 -9.30
C SER A 246 0.25 -4.83 -10.82
N LEU A 247 1.41 -5.25 -11.33
CA LEU A 247 1.63 -5.32 -12.77
C LEU A 247 0.87 -6.47 -13.47
N ASP A 248 0.70 -7.64 -12.83
CA ASP A 248 -0.21 -8.69 -13.36
C ASP A 248 -1.65 -8.16 -13.44
N ARG A 249 -2.10 -7.46 -12.39
CA ARG A 249 -3.43 -6.85 -12.32
C ARG A 249 -3.63 -5.77 -13.39
N ASP A 250 -2.69 -4.83 -13.53
CA ASP A 250 -2.75 -3.76 -14.52
C ASP A 250 -2.87 -4.34 -15.94
N LEU A 251 -1.97 -5.26 -16.29
CA LEU A 251 -1.91 -5.83 -17.64
C LEU A 251 -3.10 -6.73 -17.96
N ASN A 252 -3.60 -7.50 -17.00
CA ASN A 252 -4.56 -8.57 -17.27
C ASN A 252 -5.96 -8.30 -16.74
N ALA A 253 -6.11 -7.82 -15.50
CA ALA A 253 -7.41 -7.60 -14.88
C ALA A 253 -8.00 -6.22 -15.25
N CYS A 254 -7.15 -5.18 -15.32
CA CYS A 254 -7.56 -3.83 -15.70
C CYS A 254 -7.68 -3.63 -17.22
N GLY A 255 -7.21 -4.60 -18.01
CA GLY A 255 -7.30 -4.55 -19.48
C GLY A 255 -6.22 -3.70 -20.14
N TYR A 256 -5.13 -3.39 -19.43
CA TYR A 256 -4.02 -2.58 -19.94
C TYR A 256 -2.89 -3.42 -20.55
N GLY A 257 -3.20 -4.59 -21.11
CA GLY A 257 -2.20 -5.52 -21.66
C GLY A 257 -1.41 -5.03 -22.88
N GLY A 258 -1.68 -3.82 -23.38
CA GLY A 258 -0.92 -3.17 -24.46
C GLY A 258 0.36 -2.44 -23.99
N TYR A 259 0.51 -2.17 -22.69
CA TYR A 259 1.64 -1.43 -22.13
C TYR A 259 2.86 -2.33 -21.87
N THR A 260 3.31 -3.11 -22.86
CA THR A 260 4.47 -4.02 -22.70
C THR A 260 5.78 -3.42 -23.22
N VAL A 261 5.81 -2.10 -23.43
CA VAL A 261 6.97 -1.35 -23.93
C VAL A 261 7.20 -0.14 -23.05
N ASP A 262 6.20 0.73 -23.00
CA ASP A 262 6.13 1.91 -22.15
C ASP A 262 4.94 1.73 -21.20
N SER A 263 5.09 2.13 -19.95
CA SER A 263 3.96 2.26 -19.02
C SER A 263 3.07 3.44 -19.42
N PRO A 264 1.88 3.62 -18.83
CA PRO A 264 1.15 4.85 -19.05
C PRO A 264 1.91 6.07 -18.52
N ALA A 265 1.87 7.17 -19.27
CA ALA A 265 2.56 8.40 -18.87
C ALA A 265 1.99 8.99 -17.58
N THR A 266 2.88 9.46 -16.70
CA THR A 266 2.55 10.11 -15.43
C THR A 266 3.57 11.21 -15.10
N ASP A 267 3.31 12.01 -14.07
CA ASP A 267 4.24 12.98 -13.47
C ASP A 267 4.93 12.44 -12.21
N GLU A 268 5.81 13.26 -11.60
CA GLU A 268 6.56 12.93 -10.38
C GLU A 268 5.68 12.64 -9.15
N ASN A 269 4.40 13.00 -9.19
CA ASN A 269 3.42 12.71 -8.14
C ASN A 269 2.59 11.46 -8.43
N TYR A 270 2.90 10.75 -9.52
CA TYR A 270 2.16 9.60 -10.00
C TYR A 270 0.67 9.91 -10.29
N THR A 271 0.39 11.10 -10.84
CA THR A 271 -0.97 11.48 -11.23
C THR A 271 -1.57 10.43 -12.20
N PRO A 272 -2.76 9.87 -11.91
CA PRO A 272 -3.37 8.85 -12.75
C PRO A 272 -3.52 9.28 -14.21
N ASN A 273 -3.14 8.39 -15.13
CA ASN A 273 -3.28 8.62 -16.56
C ASN A 273 -4.75 8.51 -17.00
N ALA A 274 -5.26 9.47 -17.77
CA ALA A 274 -6.68 9.49 -18.16
C ALA A 274 -7.13 8.29 -19.03
N GLU A 275 -6.21 7.66 -19.78
CA GLU A 275 -6.50 6.49 -20.62
C GLU A 275 -6.38 5.17 -19.84
N SER A 276 -5.72 5.19 -18.69
CA SER A 276 -5.49 4.05 -17.80
C SER A 276 -5.58 4.48 -16.33
N PRO A 277 -6.75 5.00 -15.92
CA PRO A 277 -6.92 5.64 -14.60
C PRO A 277 -6.66 4.67 -13.45
N ASP A 278 -6.83 3.37 -13.70
CA ASP A 278 -6.73 2.33 -12.68
C ASP A 278 -5.31 1.74 -12.54
N TRP A 279 -4.34 2.21 -13.34
CA TRP A 279 -2.96 1.70 -13.30
C TRP A 279 -2.32 1.94 -11.94
N ASP A 280 -1.78 0.89 -11.32
CA ASP A 280 -1.04 0.97 -10.07
C ASP A 280 0.46 1.08 -10.33
N TYR A 281 0.96 2.31 -10.25
CA TYR A 281 2.38 2.61 -10.42
C TYR A 281 3.25 2.04 -9.30
N ARG A 282 2.68 1.60 -8.17
CA ARG A 282 3.46 1.00 -7.08
C ARG A 282 3.80 -0.44 -7.41
N VAL A 283 4.93 -0.93 -6.89
CA VAL A 283 5.21 -2.37 -6.88
C VAL A 283 4.51 -2.99 -5.68
N VAL A 284 3.49 -3.79 -5.96
CA VAL A 284 2.64 -4.45 -4.96
C VAL A 284 2.64 -5.95 -5.19
N TYR A 285 2.74 -6.71 -4.11
CA TYR A 285 2.53 -8.15 -4.08
C TYR A 285 1.34 -8.45 -3.17
N ASP A 286 0.39 -9.24 -3.65
CA ASP A 286 -0.75 -9.72 -2.89
C ASP A 286 -0.68 -11.26 -2.82
N VAL A 287 -0.79 -11.85 -1.62
CA VAL A 287 -0.86 -13.31 -1.42
C VAL A 287 -2.00 -13.70 -0.49
N TRP A 288 -2.69 -14.79 -0.84
CA TRP A 288 -3.77 -15.37 -0.06
C TRP A 288 -3.35 -16.73 0.46
N LEU A 289 -3.35 -16.87 1.79
CA LEU A 289 -2.89 -18.05 2.50
C LEU A 289 -4.08 -18.77 3.12
N SER A 290 -4.17 -20.10 2.99
CA SER A 290 -5.18 -20.87 3.70
C SER A 290 -4.91 -20.83 5.21
N ALA A 291 -5.89 -20.41 6.02
CA ALA A 291 -5.74 -20.38 7.47
C ALA A 291 -5.47 -21.78 8.07
N SER A 292 -5.88 -22.84 7.36
CA SER A 292 -5.60 -24.22 7.75
C SER A 292 -4.11 -24.57 7.83
N ALA A 293 -3.25 -23.82 7.12
CA ALA A 293 -1.80 -23.99 7.16
C ALA A 293 -1.20 -23.70 8.55
N PHE A 294 -1.91 -22.92 9.37
CA PHE A 294 -1.47 -22.53 10.71
C PHE A 294 -2.02 -23.43 11.82
N GLY A 295 -2.86 -24.41 11.45
CA GLY A 295 -3.45 -25.37 12.38
C GLY A 295 -4.21 -24.71 13.53
N ALA A 296 -4.17 -25.35 14.71
CA ALA A 296 -4.86 -24.83 15.89
C ALA A 296 -4.16 -23.63 16.54
N ALA A 297 -2.92 -23.32 16.15
CA ALA A 297 -2.20 -22.16 16.65
C ALA A 297 -2.74 -20.85 16.04
N GLY A 298 -3.40 -20.94 14.88
CA GLY A 298 -3.84 -19.77 14.13
C GLY A 298 -2.67 -19.04 13.47
N PHE A 299 -2.99 -18.05 12.65
CA PHE A 299 -2.00 -17.18 12.03
C PHE A 299 -1.21 -16.40 13.11
N GLY A 300 0.10 -16.26 12.90
CA GLY A 300 0.98 -15.45 13.75
C GLY A 300 1.27 -14.12 13.09
N ASP A 301 2.24 -14.12 12.17
CA ASP A 301 2.74 -12.91 11.53
C ASP A 301 3.29 -13.19 10.13
N ALA A 302 3.32 -12.16 9.28
CA ALA A 302 3.91 -12.15 7.95
C ALA A 302 5.03 -11.09 7.87
N THR A 303 6.26 -11.55 7.65
CA THR A 303 7.45 -10.69 7.62
C THR A 303 8.13 -10.69 6.26
N ILE A 304 8.69 -9.54 5.88
CA ILE A 304 9.47 -9.37 4.65
C ILE A 304 10.93 -9.24 5.02
N SER A 305 11.70 -10.26 4.70
CA SER A 305 13.14 -10.31 4.98
C SER A 305 13.99 -9.91 3.77
N TYR A 306 13.41 -9.93 2.56
CA TYR A 306 14.14 -9.69 1.33
C TYR A 306 13.23 -9.22 0.19
N VAL A 307 13.70 -8.22 -0.56
CA VAL A 307 13.12 -7.76 -1.82
C VAL A 307 14.23 -7.57 -2.85
N HIS A 308 13.99 -8.05 -4.07
CA HIS A 308 14.85 -7.84 -5.23
C HIS A 308 14.10 -7.05 -6.30
N ALA A 309 14.68 -5.91 -6.69
CA ALA A 309 14.22 -5.04 -7.77
C ALA A 309 15.43 -4.66 -8.64
N SER A 310 15.58 -5.23 -9.83
CA SER A 310 16.75 -4.99 -10.70
C SER A 310 16.32 -4.51 -12.09
N PRO A 311 16.54 -3.22 -12.41
CA PRO A 311 17.18 -2.20 -11.58
C PRO A 311 16.27 -1.74 -10.44
N SER A 312 16.87 -1.18 -9.39
CA SER A 312 16.17 -0.26 -8.48
C SER A 312 16.59 1.19 -8.71
N LYS A 313 15.86 2.15 -8.15
CA LYS A 313 16.25 3.57 -8.13
C LYS A 313 17.42 3.86 -7.17
N TYR A 314 17.79 2.88 -6.36
CA TYR A 314 18.90 2.94 -5.42
C TYR A 314 20.17 2.29 -6.01
N PRO A 315 21.36 2.53 -5.43
CA PRO A 315 22.60 1.92 -5.89
C PRO A 315 22.66 0.38 -5.79
N SER A 316 21.72 -0.23 -5.06
CA SER A 316 21.64 -1.67 -4.85
C SER A 316 20.24 -2.13 -5.21
N ASP A 317 20.15 -3.14 -6.08
CA ASP A 317 18.92 -3.80 -6.52
C ASP A 317 18.26 -4.65 -5.42
N THR A 318 18.78 -4.55 -4.21
CA THR A 318 18.33 -5.28 -3.04
C THR A 318 18.53 -4.38 -1.85
N LEU A 319 17.48 -4.26 -1.03
CA LEU A 319 17.51 -3.57 0.24
C LEU A 319 17.31 -4.57 1.36
N THR A 320 18.20 -4.54 2.35
CA THR A 320 17.89 -5.11 3.66
C THR A 320 17.08 -4.09 4.43
N VAL A 321 15.90 -4.50 4.87
CA VAL A 321 14.99 -3.67 5.66
C VAL A 321 14.90 -4.20 7.08
N THR A 322 14.53 -3.32 8.02
CA THR A 322 14.21 -3.69 9.39
C THR A 322 12.77 -3.30 9.68
N PRO A 323 11.97 -4.17 10.30
CA PRO A 323 10.62 -3.81 10.72
C PRO A 323 10.68 -2.73 11.81
N GLY A 324 9.72 -1.83 11.80
CA GLY A 324 9.53 -0.77 12.78
C GLY A 324 8.09 -0.28 12.80
N PRO A 325 7.71 0.49 13.83
CA PRO A 325 6.35 1.04 13.92
C PRO A 325 6.06 1.90 12.69
N CYS A 326 4.85 1.79 12.15
CA CYS A 326 4.36 2.76 11.19
C CYS A 326 4.13 4.08 11.91
N GLN A 327 4.78 5.14 11.45
CA GLN A 327 4.56 6.47 12.01
C GLN A 327 3.13 6.90 11.67
N SER A 328 2.31 7.18 12.68
CA SER A 328 1.04 7.86 12.48
C SER A 328 1.34 9.31 12.11
N THR A 329 0.72 9.83 11.05
CA THR A 329 0.81 11.25 10.66
C THR A 329 0.21 12.23 11.68
N CYS A 330 -0.24 11.73 12.84
CA CYS A 330 -0.63 12.50 14.01
C CYS A 330 0.60 12.72 14.90
N GLU A 331 1.66 13.35 14.40
CA GLU A 331 2.62 13.96 15.32
C GLU A 331 2.09 15.35 15.65
N ASP A 332 1.72 15.51 16.92
CA ASP A 332 1.40 16.74 17.59
C ASP A 332 2.55 17.75 17.36
N ASP A 333 2.37 18.69 16.44
CA ASP A 333 3.05 19.98 16.48
C ASP A 333 2.49 20.78 17.67
N ASP A 334 2.65 20.26 18.90
CA ASP A 334 2.50 21.05 20.10
C ASP A 334 3.84 21.77 20.29
N PRO A 335 3.94 23.08 20.01
CA PRO A 335 5.18 23.81 20.20
C PRO A 335 5.60 23.68 21.67
N PRO A 336 6.90 23.54 21.98
CA PRO A 336 7.34 23.39 23.36
C PRO A 336 6.85 24.58 24.17
N GLY A 337 5.91 24.32 25.08
CA GLY A 337 5.40 25.28 26.06
C GLY A 337 6.56 25.83 26.86
N GLY A 338 7.02 27.01 26.46
CA GLY A 338 7.99 27.80 27.20
C GLY A 338 7.35 28.26 28.50
N ASP A 339 7.81 27.66 29.59
CA ASP A 339 7.50 28.05 30.94
C ASP A 339 8.28 29.34 31.28
N GLU A 340 7.73 30.51 30.98
CA GLU A 340 8.16 31.78 31.59
C GLU A 340 6.95 32.65 31.94
N GLY A 341 6.77 32.88 33.24
CA GLY A 341 5.76 33.77 33.80
C GLY A 341 6.16 35.25 33.80
N GLU A 342 5.13 36.05 34.08
CA GLU A 342 5.11 37.43 34.61
C GLU A 342 5.28 38.63 33.63
N ASP A 343 4.13 39.09 33.09
CA ASP A 343 3.48 40.43 33.22
C ASP A 343 4.23 41.74 32.76
N PRO A 344 3.56 42.91 32.64
CA PRO A 344 2.98 43.44 31.40
C PRO A 344 3.58 44.81 30.98
N GLY A 345 3.48 45.20 29.71
CA GLY A 345 3.85 46.56 29.33
C GLY A 345 3.70 46.95 27.85
N GLU A 346 2.71 47.81 27.61
CA GLU A 346 2.69 48.91 26.62
C GLU A 346 2.50 48.62 25.10
N ASP A 347 1.31 49.01 24.66
CA ASP A 347 0.75 49.40 23.35
C ASP A 347 1.62 50.39 22.51
N PRO A 348 1.25 50.81 21.26
CA PRO A 348 0.79 50.14 20.03
C PRO A 348 1.79 50.31 18.86
N GLY A 349 1.72 49.47 17.82
CA GLY A 349 2.47 49.75 16.59
C GLY A 349 2.16 48.83 15.42
N GLU A 350 1.20 49.25 14.60
CA GLU A 350 1.08 49.04 13.15
C GLU A 350 1.76 47.80 12.53
N ASP A 351 0.96 46.80 12.22
CA ASP A 351 1.28 45.71 11.30
C ASP A 351 0.79 46.04 9.88
N PRO A 352 1.67 46.02 8.87
CA PRO A 352 1.28 45.72 7.51
C PRO A 352 1.98 44.45 7.01
N GLY A 353 1.20 43.39 6.79
CA GLY A 353 1.33 42.60 5.57
C GLY A 353 1.60 41.10 5.72
N GLU A 354 0.53 40.35 5.41
CA GLU A 354 0.54 39.21 4.49
C GLU A 354 1.25 37.92 4.93
N GLY A 355 0.59 37.20 5.84
CA GLY A 355 0.42 35.76 5.69
C GLY A 355 -1.03 35.50 5.30
N GLU A 356 -1.28 34.74 4.24
CA GLU A 356 -2.62 34.33 3.82
C GLU A 356 -3.25 33.50 4.94
N THR A 357 -4.01 34.16 5.81
CA THR A 357 -4.82 33.49 6.81
C THR A 357 -6.04 32.93 6.09
N CYS A 358 -6.15 31.60 6.02
CA CYS A 358 -7.41 30.96 5.71
C CYS A 358 -8.46 31.34 6.78
N SER A 359 -9.73 31.13 6.45
CA SER A 359 -10.91 31.48 7.22
C SER A 359 -11.52 30.23 7.86
N GLU A 360 -11.82 30.31 9.15
CA GLU A 360 -12.44 29.22 9.92
C GLU A 360 -13.88 28.92 9.45
N SER A 361 -14.39 27.74 9.81
CA SER A 361 -15.78 27.36 9.53
C SER A 361 -16.77 28.43 10.02
N GLY A 362 -17.66 28.88 9.14
CA GLY A 362 -18.62 29.93 9.42
C GLY A 362 -18.13 31.37 9.14
N ALA A 363 -16.86 31.56 8.78
CA ALA A 363 -16.34 32.85 8.34
C ALA A 363 -16.58 33.10 6.83
N GLU A 364 -16.51 34.37 6.41
CA GLU A 364 -16.72 34.76 5.02
C GLU A 364 -15.59 34.27 4.11
N CYS A 365 -15.92 33.86 2.90
CA CYS A 365 -14.97 33.35 1.91
C CYS A 365 -15.34 33.78 0.49
N ALA A 366 -14.37 33.82 -0.42
CA ALA A 366 -14.57 34.04 -1.84
C ALA A 366 -14.32 32.77 -2.68
N ALA A 367 -13.46 31.87 -2.20
CA ALA A 367 -13.12 30.60 -2.82
C ALA A 367 -12.90 29.49 -1.78
N ASN A 368 -12.94 28.22 -2.20
CA ASN A 368 -12.71 27.08 -1.30
C ASN A 368 -11.30 27.10 -0.67
N SER A 369 -10.30 27.66 -1.35
CA SER A 369 -8.95 27.85 -0.83
C SER A 369 -8.90 28.80 0.38
N ASP A 370 -9.94 29.61 0.56
CA ASP A 370 -10.01 30.55 1.66
C ASP A 370 -10.48 29.87 2.95
N CYS A 371 -10.87 28.59 2.92
CA CYS A 371 -11.34 27.84 4.10
C CYS A 371 -10.20 27.02 4.71
N CYS A 372 -10.01 27.10 6.02
CA CYS A 372 -8.88 26.42 6.69
C CYS A 372 -8.99 24.89 6.71
N TRP A 373 -10.22 24.37 6.69
CA TRP A 373 -10.47 22.94 6.82
C TRP A 373 -10.61 22.30 5.45
N ALA A 374 -9.85 21.23 5.19
CA ALA A 374 -9.91 20.50 3.91
C ALA A 374 -11.30 19.92 3.60
N SER A 375 -12.15 19.77 4.63
CA SER A 375 -13.55 19.34 4.53
C SER A 375 -14.55 20.48 4.29
N ASP A 376 -14.12 21.73 4.39
CA ASP A 376 -14.99 22.89 4.21
C ASP A 376 -14.94 23.41 2.78
N VAL A 377 -16.10 23.81 2.28
CA VAL A 377 -16.23 24.46 0.97
C VAL A 377 -16.83 25.84 1.15
N CYS A 378 -16.40 26.78 0.32
CA CYS A 378 -16.97 28.11 0.31
C CYS A 378 -18.35 28.07 -0.35
N SER A 379 -19.39 28.05 0.48
CA SER A 379 -20.79 27.93 0.04
C SER A 379 -21.56 29.18 0.45
N ASN A 380 -22.13 29.88 -0.55
CA ASN A 380 -22.82 31.16 -0.36
C ASN A 380 -21.97 32.24 0.33
N GLY A 381 -20.65 32.22 0.09
CA GLY A 381 -19.71 33.18 0.65
C GLY A 381 -19.35 32.92 2.11
N VAL A 382 -19.60 31.70 2.62
CA VAL A 382 -19.24 31.26 3.97
C VAL A 382 -18.60 29.88 3.91
N CYS A 383 -17.54 29.64 4.68
CA CYS A 383 -16.92 28.32 4.82
C CYS A 383 -17.88 27.37 5.56
N GLN A 384 -18.29 26.28 4.93
CA GLN A 384 -19.21 25.31 5.53
C GLN A 384 -18.72 23.87 5.30
N PRO A 385 -18.94 22.96 6.27
CA PRO A 385 -18.62 21.55 6.12
C PRO A 385 -19.35 20.93 4.93
N PHE A 386 -18.62 20.15 4.13
CA PHE A 386 -19.19 19.43 3.01
C PHE A 386 -19.95 18.18 3.48
N ASP A 387 -21.23 18.35 3.81
CA ASP A 387 -22.13 17.23 4.07
C ASP A 387 -22.51 16.52 2.75
N ILE A 388 -21.94 15.35 2.50
CA ILE A 388 -22.42 14.43 1.46
C ILE A 388 -23.74 13.83 1.94
N PRO A 389 -24.88 14.07 1.28
CA PRO A 389 -26.12 13.41 1.66
C PRO A 389 -25.98 11.90 1.47
N ARG A 390 -26.13 11.16 2.58
CA ARG A 390 -26.19 9.68 2.59
C ARG A 390 -27.42 9.15 1.86
#